data_AF-A0A7Y7IKR2-F1
#
_entry.id   AF-A0A7Y7IKR2-F1
#
_cell.length_a   1.000
_cell.length_b   1.000
_cell.length_c   1.000
_cell.angle_alpha   90.00
_cell.angle_beta   90.00
_cell.angle_gamma   90.00
#
_symmetry.space_group_name_H-M   'P 1'
#
loop_
_entity.id
_entity.type
_entity.pdbx_description
1 polymer ?
#
loop_
_entity_poly.entity_id
_entity_poly.type
_entity_poly.pdbx_seq_one_letter_code
_entity_poly.pdbx_strand_id
1 'polypeptide(L)'
;IDPACTNPVVADRRTRAQKLLDGTIEGIKLAARTGKLPMNGGLKPQLFISTTETDLQHRTTRGRPGGIAFLPYSGPQPLALLDTELCDADVTTMILGNGQDILNVGRTQRLFTTAQRKILIARDKGCSFPHCRTHALATEAHHIIPWTEGGPTNVSSGCLLCAYHHHLIHNRDWAVELIHGVPWFTPPYKLDPHQTKLRNTYHHGLPHT
;
A
#
# COMPACT_ATOMS: atom_id res chain seq x y z
N ILE A 1 -28.59 -1.30 19.34
CA ILE A 1 -28.96 -0.98 20.74
C ILE A 1 -30.40 -0.51 20.72
N ASP A 2 -31.22 -1.01 21.64
CA ASP A 2 -32.61 -0.57 21.79
C ASP A 2 -32.63 0.96 22.04
N PRO A 3 -33.24 1.77 21.14
CA PRO A 3 -33.33 3.21 21.31
C PRO A 3 -34.19 3.61 22.53
N ALA A 4 -34.99 2.69 23.08
CA ALA A 4 -35.77 2.90 24.30
C ALA A 4 -35.02 2.54 25.59
N CYS A 5 -33.76 2.11 25.50
CA CYS A 5 -32.98 1.73 26.68
C CYS A 5 -32.69 2.94 27.57
N THR A 6 -33.30 2.97 28.76
CA THR A 6 -33.14 4.05 29.75
C THR A 6 -31.98 3.84 30.71
N ASN A 7 -31.31 2.68 30.68
CA ASN A 7 -30.18 2.40 31.55
C ASN A 7 -28.96 3.23 31.10
N PRO A 8 -28.50 4.21 31.90
CA PRO A 8 -27.45 5.16 31.49
C PRO A 8 -26.07 4.51 31.31
N VAL A 9 -25.87 3.28 31.81
CA VAL A 9 -24.64 2.49 31.67
C VAL A 9 -24.52 1.90 30.26
N VAL A 10 -25.64 1.53 29.64
CA VAL A 10 -25.69 0.90 28.30
C VAL A 10 -26.34 1.80 27.24
N ALA A 11 -26.77 3.00 27.63
CA ALA A 11 -27.34 3.99 26.73
C ALA A 11 -26.34 4.34 25.62
N ASP A 12 -26.81 4.26 24.37
CA ASP A 12 -25.99 4.60 23.21
C ASP A 12 -25.82 6.11 23.08
N ARG A 13 -24.68 6.60 23.56
CA ARG A 13 -24.31 8.04 23.60
C ARG A 13 -23.87 8.60 22.25
N ARG A 14 -23.80 7.78 21.20
CA ARG A 14 -23.40 8.26 19.87
C ARG A 14 -24.43 9.25 19.33
N THR A 15 -23.94 10.27 18.63
CA THR A 15 -24.80 11.25 17.95
C THR A 15 -25.52 10.59 16.76
N ARG A 16 -26.58 11.24 16.26
CA ARG A 16 -27.27 10.77 15.05
C ARG A 16 -26.32 10.63 13.85
N ALA A 17 -25.37 11.56 13.69
CA ALA A 17 -24.39 11.52 12.62
C ALA A 17 -23.45 10.32 12.75
N GLN A 18 -22.98 10.00 13.97
CA GLN A 18 -22.16 8.81 14.21
C GLN A 18 -22.92 7.52 13.90
N LYS A 19 -24.18 7.40 14.33
CA LYS A 19 -25.02 6.23 14.02
C LYS A 19 -25.27 6.05 12.52
N LEU A 20 -25.47 7.15 11.79
CA LEU A 20 -25.62 7.13 10.33
C LEU A 20 -24.31 6.73 9.63
N LEU A 21 -23.17 7.22 10.12
CA LEU A 21 -21.86 6.82 9.63
C LEU A 21 -21.63 5.32 9.83
N ASP A 22 -21.90 4.80 11.03
CA ASP A 22 -21.78 3.37 11.33
C ASP A 22 -22.66 2.52 10.39
N GLY A 23 -23.91 2.92 10.18
CA GLY A 23 -24.81 2.24 9.24
C GLY A 23 -24.32 2.29 7.79
N THR A 24 -23.69 3.39 7.39
CA THR A 24 -23.09 3.54 6.05
C THR A 24 -21.88 2.63 5.89
N ILE A 25 -21.00 2.58 6.90
CA ILE A 25 -19.83 1.69 6.93
C ILE A 25 -20.28 0.22 6.83
N GLU A 26 -21.30 -0.18 7.61
CA GLU A 26 -21.86 -1.53 7.56
C GLU A 26 -22.46 -1.87 6.19
N GLY A 27 -23.18 -0.93 5.56
CA GLY A 27 -23.70 -1.11 4.20
C GLY A 27 -22.60 -1.34 3.17
N ILE A 28 -21.49 -0.59 3.26
CA ILE A 28 -20.32 -0.76 2.38
C ILE A 28 -19.64 -2.11 2.65
N LYS A 29 -19.46 -2.50 3.92
CA LYS A 29 -18.89 -3.80 4.29
C LYS A 29 -19.73 -4.96 3.75
N LEU A 30 -21.06 -4.89 3.88
CA LEU A 30 -21.97 -5.90 3.34
C LEU A 30 -21.84 -6.02 1.82
N ALA A 31 -21.82 -4.89 1.10
CA ALA A 31 -21.61 -4.87 -0.33
C ALA A 31 -20.25 -5.47 -0.74
N ALA A 32 -19.18 -5.16 0.00
CA ALA A 32 -17.85 -5.69 -0.26
C ALA A 32 -17.75 -7.21 -0.12
N ARG A 33 -18.48 -7.81 0.84
CA ARG A 33 -18.52 -9.28 1.04
C ARG A 33 -19.19 -10.04 -0.10
N THR A 34 -20.01 -9.38 -0.94
CA THR A 34 -20.69 -10.04 -2.06
C THR A 34 -19.75 -10.57 -3.14
N GLY A 35 -18.52 -10.04 -3.20
CA GLY A 35 -17.55 -10.38 -4.25
C GLY A 35 -17.90 -9.86 -5.65
N LYS A 36 -18.97 -9.05 -5.78
CA LYS A 36 -19.45 -8.49 -7.06
C LYS A 36 -18.95 -7.08 -7.36
N LEU A 37 -18.20 -6.47 -6.44
CA LEU A 37 -17.65 -5.12 -6.63
C LEU A 37 -16.49 -5.14 -7.63
N PRO A 38 -16.29 -4.06 -8.41
CA PRO A 38 -15.20 -3.95 -9.36
C PRO A 38 -13.84 -4.11 -8.67
N MET A 39 -12.91 -4.74 -9.38
CA MET A 39 -11.54 -4.94 -8.90
C MET A 39 -10.71 -3.70 -9.21
N ASN A 40 -10.06 -3.12 -8.21
CA ASN A 40 -9.09 -2.04 -8.43
C ASN A 40 -7.71 -2.66 -8.68
N GLY A 41 -7.24 -2.61 -9.93
CA GLY A 41 -5.95 -3.21 -10.31
C GLY A 41 -5.88 -4.71 -10.03
N GLY A 42 -6.97 -5.45 -10.24
CA GLY A 42 -7.01 -6.91 -10.07
C GLY A 42 -7.10 -7.39 -8.63
N LEU A 43 -7.48 -6.52 -7.67
CA LEU A 43 -7.70 -6.88 -6.27
C LEU A 43 -9.15 -6.61 -5.85
N LYS A 44 -9.74 -7.53 -5.09
CA LYS A 44 -10.96 -7.25 -4.29
C LYS A 44 -10.65 -6.12 -3.26
N PRO A 45 -11.65 -5.42 -2.70
CA PRO A 45 -11.42 -4.43 -1.66
C PRO A 45 -10.54 -5.01 -0.54
N GLN A 46 -9.36 -4.43 -0.35
CA GLN A 46 -8.37 -4.89 0.61
C GLN A 46 -7.79 -3.69 1.34
N LEU A 47 -7.60 -3.85 2.64
CA LEU A 47 -6.87 -2.90 3.44
C LEU A 47 -5.40 -3.32 3.48
N PHE A 48 -4.52 -2.45 3.00
CA PHE A 48 -3.08 -2.64 3.12
C PHE A 48 -2.57 -1.82 4.29
N ILE A 49 -1.92 -2.50 5.22
CA ILE A 49 -1.33 -1.90 6.42
C ILE A 49 0.15 -2.24 6.39
N SER A 50 1.01 -1.22 6.39
CA SER A 50 2.45 -1.40 6.56
C SER A 50 2.88 -0.80 7.89
N THR A 51 3.53 -1.57 8.74
CA THR A 51 4.02 -1.12 10.05
C THR A 51 5.40 -1.74 10.31
N THR A 52 6.18 -1.16 11.21
CA THR A 52 7.47 -1.73 11.62
C THR A 52 7.24 -2.83 12.65
N GLU A 53 8.20 -3.75 12.82
CA GLU A 53 8.11 -4.76 13.88
C GLU A 53 8.04 -4.10 15.27
N THR A 54 8.82 -3.04 15.49
CA THR A 54 8.79 -2.25 16.73
C THR A 54 7.40 -1.67 17.00
N ASP A 55 6.77 -1.06 16.00
CA ASP A 55 5.41 -0.52 16.13
C ASP A 55 4.36 -1.62 16.36
N LEU A 56 4.51 -2.75 15.68
CA LEU A 56 3.60 -3.89 15.83
C LEU A 56 3.66 -4.51 17.24
N GLN A 57 4.86 -4.59 17.81
CA GLN A 57 5.11 -5.11 19.15
C GLN A 57 4.81 -4.08 20.24
N HIS A 58 4.77 -2.79 19.91
CA HIS A 58 4.51 -1.73 20.88
C HIS A 58 3.10 -1.87 21.48
N ARG A 59 3.02 -2.07 22.79
CA ARG A 59 1.77 -2.16 23.55
C ARG A 59 1.67 -1.00 24.54
N THR A 60 0.50 -0.37 24.57
CA THR A 60 0.13 0.59 25.62
C THR A 60 0.04 -0.10 26.98
N THR A 61 0.04 0.67 28.07
CA THR A 61 -0.15 0.18 29.45
C THR A 61 -1.46 -0.60 29.65
N ARG A 62 -2.44 -0.42 28.75
CA ARG A 62 -3.72 -1.16 28.73
C ARG A 62 -3.70 -2.36 27.77
N GLY A 63 -2.54 -2.79 27.27
CA GLY A 63 -2.38 -3.93 26.37
C GLY A 63 -2.81 -3.70 24.91
N ARG A 64 -3.29 -2.50 24.56
CA ARG A 64 -3.69 -2.16 23.18
C ARG A 64 -2.49 -1.91 22.28
N PRO A 65 -2.57 -2.18 20.96
CA PRO A 65 -1.54 -1.79 20.01
C PRO A 65 -1.25 -0.29 20.10
N GLY A 66 0.01 0.06 20.33
CA GLY A 66 0.44 1.45 20.52
C GLY A 66 1.29 2.01 19.38
N GLY A 67 1.60 1.21 18.36
CA GLY A 67 2.44 1.65 17.24
C GLY A 67 1.69 2.40 16.15
N ILE A 68 2.43 2.80 15.12
CA ILE A 68 1.91 3.47 13.92
C ILE A 68 1.84 2.49 12.75
N ALA A 69 0.72 2.55 12.02
CA ALA A 69 0.49 1.86 10.77
C ALA A 69 0.41 2.88 9.62
N PHE A 70 1.07 2.61 8.51
CA PHE A 70 0.93 3.36 7.27
C PHE A 70 -0.12 2.72 6.38
N LEU A 71 -1.19 3.44 6.11
CA LEU A 71 -2.23 3.06 5.16
C LEU A 71 -1.99 3.81 3.84
N PRO A 72 -2.14 3.17 2.68
CA PRO A 72 -1.93 3.84 1.39
C PRO A 72 -2.77 5.11 1.20
N TYR A 73 -4.01 5.13 1.69
CA TYR A 73 -4.92 6.25 1.46
C TYR A 73 -4.84 7.35 2.52
N SER A 74 -4.71 6.98 3.79
CA SER A 74 -4.77 7.90 4.93
C SER A 74 -3.40 8.20 5.56
N GLY A 75 -2.32 7.62 5.04
CA GLY A 75 -0.97 7.81 5.58
C GLY A 75 -0.79 7.17 6.95
N PRO A 76 0.04 7.75 7.85
CA PRO A 76 0.27 7.20 9.18
C PRO A 76 -0.98 7.31 10.06
N GLN A 77 -1.40 6.20 10.65
CA GLN A 77 -2.55 6.08 11.54
C GLN A 77 -2.15 5.26 12.78
N PRO A 78 -2.70 5.56 13.97
CA PRO A 78 -2.51 4.72 15.14
C PRO A 78 -3.01 3.29 14.87
N LEU A 79 -2.19 2.28 15.16
CA LEU A 79 -2.53 0.88 14.94
C LEU A 79 -3.79 0.46 15.74
N ALA A 80 -4.04 1.12 16.88
CA ALA A 80 -5.26 0.95 17.67
C ALA A 80 -6.57 1.27 16.92
N LEU A 81 -6.54 2.13 15.90
CA LEU A 81 -7.74 2.42 15.08
C LEU A 81 -8.15 1.22 14.22
N LEU A 82 -7.22 0.32 13.96
CA LEU A 82 -7.43 -0.86 13.12
C LEU A 82 -7.81 -2.10 13.92
N ASP A 83 -7.73 -2.04 15.26
CA ASP A 83 -7.91 -3.20 16.14
C ASP A 83 -9.27 -3.87 15.93
N THR A 84 -10.35 -3.07 15.80
CA THR A 84 -11.70 -3.58 15.52
C THR A 84 -11.85 -4.13 14.11
N GLU A 85 -11.21 -3.51 13.12
CA GLU A 85 -11.27 -3.96 11.73
C GLU A 85 -10.47 -5.25 11.50
N LEU A 86 -9.40 -5.46 12.26
CA LEU A 86 -8.60 -6.68 12.20
C LEU A 86 -9.34 -7.91 12.78
N CYS A 87 -10.32 -7.74 13.66
CA CYS A 87 -11.07 -8.85 14.25
C CYS A 87 -11.91 -9.66 13.24
N ASP A 88 -12.32 -9.04 12.12
CA ASP A 88 -13.21 -9.64 11.13
C ASP A 88 -12.58 -9.68 9.73
N ALA A 89 -11.26 -9.45 9.65
CA ALA A 89 -10.50 -9.47 8.41
C ALA A 89 -9.77 -10.79 8.20
N ASP A 90 -9.76 -11.28 6.96
CA ASP A 90 -8.78 -12.28 6.53
C ASP A 90 -7.40 -11.61 6.44
N VAL A 91 -6.58 -11.80 7.48
CA VAL A 91 -5.25 -11.17 7.57
C VAL A 91 -4.23 -12.03 6.82
N THR A 92 -3.67 -11.47 5.74
CA THR A 92 -2.46 -12.02 5.10
C THR A 92 -1.25 -11.23 5.58
N THR A 93 -0.46 -11.80 6.49
CA THR A 93 0.79 -11.19 6.95
C THR A 93 1.91 -11.46 5.94
N MET A 94 2.59 -10.39 5.51
CA MET A 94 3.81 -10.48 4.70
C MET A 94 4.94 -9.83 5.48
N ILE A 95 5.93 -10.63 5.88
CA ILE A 95 7.13 -10.13 6.54
C ILE A 95 8.16 -9.84 5.45
N LEU A 96 8.49 -8.56 5.24
CA LEU A 96 9.64 -8.19 4.42
C LEU A 96 10.92 -8.44 5.23
N GLY A 97 11.59 -9.57 4.97
CA GLY A 97 12.97 -9.79 5.39
C GLY A 97 13.97 -9.13 4.41
N ASN A 98 15.26 -9.30 4.66
CA ASN A 98 16.34 -8.77 3.80
C ASN A 98 16.46 -9.47 2.44
N GLY A 99 15.72 -10.56 2.21
CA GLY A 99 15.71 -11.32 0.95
C GLY A 99 14.37 -11.18 0.23
N GLN A 100 14.40 -10.65 -0.99
CA GLN A 100 13.24 -10.31 -1.83
C GLN A 100 12.74 -11.48 -2.71
N ASP A 101 13.15 -12.71 -2.41
CA ASP A 101 13.21 -13.78 -3.43
C ASP A 101 11.92 -14.58 -3.64
N ILE A 102 10.85 -14.30 -2.89
CA ILE A 102 9.72 -15.24 -2.80
C ILE A 102 8.49 -14.64 -3.47
N LEU A 103 8.47 -14.68 -4.81
CA LEU A 103 7.29 -14.78 -5.71
C LEU A 103 7.70 -14.37 -7.14
N ASN A 104 8.16 -15.34 -7.93
CA ASN A 104 8.64 -15.15 -9.30
C ASN A 104 7.75 -15.94 -10.27
N VAL A 105 7.21 -15.28 -11.31
CA VAL A 105 6.53 -15.97 -12.43
C VAL A 105 7.37 -15.98 -13.71
N GLY A 106 8.58 -15.44 -13.65
CA GLY A 106 9.54 -15.37 -14.74
C GLY A 106 8.94 -14.63 -15.93
N ARG A 107 8.94 -15.30 -17.09
CA ARG A 107 8.32 -14.78 -18.31
C ARG A 107 7.01 -15.47 -18.72
N THR A 108 6.44 -16.32 -17.87
CA THR A 108 5.21 -17.07 -18.20
C THR A 108 3.97 -16.17 -18.28
N GLN A 109 3.99 -15.03 -17.60
CA GLN A 109 2.91 -14.03 -17.62
C GLN A 109 3.46 -12.61 -17.66
N ARG A 110 2.90 -11.79 -18.56
CA ARG A 110 3.26 -10.37 -18.68
C ARG A 110 2.85 -9.56 -17.46
N LEU A 111 1.69 -9.83 -16.88
CA LEU A 111 1.16 -9.05 -15.76
C LEU A 111 1.63 -9.62 -14.44
N PHE A 112 1.96 -8.74 -13.50
CA PHE A 112 2.23 -9.11 -12.12
C PHE A 112 1.01 -9.80 -11.52
N THR A 113 1.24 -10.93 -10.87
CA THR A 113 0.18 -11.65 -10.16
C THR A 113 -0.36 -10.82 -8.99
N THR A 114 -1.55 -11.16 -8.52
CA THR A 114 -2.16 -10.56 -7.34
C THR A 114 -1.22 -10.58 -6.12
N ALA A 115 -0.50 -11.69 -5.90
CA ALA A 115 0.45 -11.82 -4.79
C ALA A 115 1.66 -10.88 -4.96
N GLN A 116 2.24 -10.82 -6.16
CA GLN A 116 3.34 -9.89 -6.44
C GLN A 116 2.92 -8.43 -6.29
N ARG A 117 1.72 -8.08 -6.76
CA ARG A 117 1.16 -6.73 -6.61
C ARG A 117 0.95 -6.35 -5.15
N LYS A 118 0.49 -7.28 -4.31
CA LYS A 118 0.39 -7.05 -2.85
C LYS A 118 1.75 -6.73 -2.22
N ILE A 119 2.80 -7.44 -2.63
CA ILE A 119 4.17 -7.18 -2.15
C ILE A 119 4.67 -5.82 -2.63
N LEU A 120 4.45 -5.47 -3.90
CA LEU A 120 4.80 -4.15 -4.43
C LEU A 120 4.08 -3.02 -3.68
N ILE A 121 2.80 -3.20 -3.32
CA ILE A 121 2.05 -2.22 -2.49
C ILE A 121 2.69 -2.07 -1.11
N ALA A 122 3.05 -3.17 -0.45
CA ALA A 122 3.69 -3.14 0.86
C ALA A 122 5.09 -2.52 0.81
N ARG A 123 5.86 -2.81 -0.24
CA ARG A 123 7.23 -2.33 -0.43
C ARG A 123 7.28 -0.86 -0.83
N ASP A 124 6.51 -0.45 -1.84
CA ASP A 124 6.59 0.88 -2.47
C ASP A 124 5.66 1.90 -1.83
N LYS A 125 4.60 1.47 -1.13
CA LYS A 125 3.66 2.31 -0.35
C LYS A 125 2.93 3.42 -1.14
N GLY A 126 3.25 3.60 -2.42
CA GLY A 126 2.74 4.64 -3.31
C GLY A 126 3.45 4.62 -4.66
N CYS A 127 3.32 5.70 -5.42
CA CYS A 127 4.11 5.88 -6.63
C CYS A 127 5.58 6.08 -6.26
N SER A 128 6.47 5.25 -6.78
CA SER A 128 7.90 5.28 -6.45
C SER A 128 8.66 6.46 -7.06
N PHE A 129 8.08 7.14 -8.05
CA PHE A 129 8.70 8.28 -8.71
C PHE A 129 8.97 9.42 -7.71
N PRO A 130 10.14 10.11 -7.76
CA PRO A 130 10.52 11.15 -6.81
C PRO A 130 9.42 12.19 -6.56
N HIS A 131 9.15 12.48 -5.28
CA HIS A 131 8.15 13.45 -4.79
C HIS A 131 6.69 13.21 -5.17
N CYS A 132 6.35 12.11 -5.86
CA CYS A 132 4.96 11.78 -6.13
C CYS A 132 4.24 11.39 -4.83
N ARG A 133 2.98 11.81 -4.69
CA ARG A 133 2.14 11.49 -3.52
C ARG A 133 1.01 10.52 -3.82
N THR A 134 0.93 10.02 -5.06
CA THR A 134 -0.14 9.11 -5.47
C THR A 134 -0.06 7.82 -4.64
N HIS A 135 -1.17 7.46 -4.00
CA HIS A 135 -1.27 6.27 -3.17
C HIS A 135 -1.15 4.97 -3.99
N ALA A 136 -0.70 3.89 -3.35
CA ALA A 136 -0.38 2.62 -4.01
C ALA A 136 -1.55 1.93 -4.75
N LEU A 137 -2.79 2.27 -4.40
CA LEU A 137 -3.97 1.72 -5.09
C LEU A 137 -4.30 2.46 -6.40
N ALA A 138 -3.74 3.67 -6.61
CA ALA A 138 -3.84 4.44 -7.84
C ALA A 138 -2.57 4.33 -8.71
N THR A 139 -1.84 3.23 -8.56
CA THR A 139 -0.63 2.94 -9.34
C THR A 139 -0.74 1.62 -10.10
N GLU A 140 0.09 1.51 -11.13
CA GLU A 140 0.29 0.32 -11.95
C GLU A 140 1.66 -0.28 -11.60
N ALA A 141 1.78 -1.60 -11.74
CA ALA A 141 3.07 -2.26 -11.58
C ALA A 141 3.84 -2.11 -12.90
N HIS A 142 5.01 -1.49 -12.81
CA HIS A 142 5.91 -1.21 -13.91
C HIS A 142 7.12 -2.14 -13.85
N HIS A 143 7.51 -2.71 -14.99
CA HIS A 143 8.75 -3.49 -15.11
C HIS A 143 9.94 -2.56 -15.29
N ILE A 144 10.99 -2.72 -14.47
CA ILE A 144 12.22 -1.91 -14.56
C ILE A 144 12.88 -2.08 -15.92
N ILE A 145 13.06 -3.33 -16.34
CA ILE A 145 13.40 -3.68 -17.72
C ILE A 145 12.07 -3.92 -18.41
N PRO A 146 11.73 -3.19 -19.48
CA PRO A 146 10.47 -3.39 -20.19
C PRO A 146 10.25 -4.86 -20.52
N TRP A 147 9.02 -5.35 -20.33
CA TRP A 147 8.67 -6.73 -20.65
C TRP A 147 8.97 -7.10 -22.11
N THR A 148 8.78 -6.13 -23.02
CA THR A 148 9.08 -6.23 -24.45
C THR A 148 10.57 -6.40 -24.73
N GLU A 149 11.42 -5.96 -23.82
CA GLU A 149 12.89 -6.08 -23.88
C GLU A 149 13.40 -7.30 -23.09
N GLY A 150 12.49 -8.16 -22.60
CA GLY A 150 12.84 -9.39 -21.92
C GLY A 150 12.86 -9.30 -20.39
N GLY A 151 12.40 -8.20 -19.79
CA GLY A 151 12.28 -8.08 -18.34
C GLY A 151 11.40 -9.16 -17.72
N PRO A 152 11.76 -9.72 -16.55
CA PRO A 152 10.96 -10.71 -15.85
C PRO A 152 9.82 -10.08 -15.04
N THR A 153 8.73 -10.82 -14.86
CA THR A 153 7.64 -10.46 -13.94
C THR A 153 7.93 -11.06 -12.57
N ASN A 154 8.70 -10.33 -11.76
CA ASN A 154 9.11 -10.68 -10.41
C ASN A 154 9.08 -9.41 -9.53
N VAL A 155 8.92 -9.57 -8.23
CA VAL A 155 8.90 -8.41 -7.31
C VAL A 155 10.20 -7.60 -7.39
N SER A 156 11.34 -8.28 -7.59
CA SER A 156 12.67 -7.64 -7.67
C SER A 156 12.98 -6.94 -9.00
N SER A 157 12.12 -7.03 -10.03
CA SER A 157 12.29 -6.28 -11.29
C SER A 157 11.04 -5.47 -11.65
N GLY A 158 10.21 -5.12 -10.66
CA GLY A 158 9.11 -4.18 -10.83
C GLY A 158 9.00 -3.16 -9.70
N CYS A 159 8.29 -2.06 -9.96
CA CYS A 159 7.93 -1.01 -8.99
C CYS A 159 6.56 -0.42 -9.29
N LEU A 160 5.99 0.36 -8.35
CA LEU A 160 4.69 1.01 -8.53
C LEU A 160 4.83 2.42 -9.10
N LEU A 161 4.05 2.74 -10.14
CA LEU A 161 3.98 4.08 -10.73
C LEU A 161 2.55 4.50 -11.01
N CYS A 162 2.19 5.75 -10.77
CA CYS A 162 0.89 6.28 -11.20
C CYS A 162 0.85 6.38 -12.73
N ALA A 163 -0.35 6.45 -13.30
CA ALA A 163 -0.52 6.51 -14.76
C ALA A 163 0.37 7.59 -15.40
N TYR A 164 0.40 8.81 -14.85
CA TYR A 164 1.25 9.89 -15.37
C TYR A 164 2.74 9.50 -15.41
N HIS A 165 3.30 9.05 -14.28
CA HIS A 165 4.71 8.69 -14.23
C HIS A 165 5.03 7.45 -15.04
N HIS A 166 4.12 6.47 -15.09
CA HIS A 166 4.28 5.28 -15.92
C HIS A 166 4.44 5.65 -17.41
N HIS A 167 3.66 6.62 -17.92
CA HIS A 167 3.86 7.12 -19.28
C HIS A 167 5.12 7.98 -19.41
N LEU A 168 5.46 8.78 -18.39
CA LEU A 168 6.65 9.64 -18.43
C LEU A 168 7.93 8.83 -18.64
N ILE A 169 8.14 7.81 -17.81
CA ILE A 169 9.34 6.98 -17.87
C ILE A 169 9.45 6.15 -19.15
N HIS A 170 8.33 5.71 -19.75
CA HIS A 170 8.34 5.08 -21.08
C HIS A 170 8.76 6.04 -22.21
N ASN A 171 8.57 7.35 -22.04
CA ASN A 171 8.67 8.33 -23.14
C ASN A 171 9.88 9.28 -23.04
N ARG A 172 10.67 9.24 -21.96
CA ARG A 172 11.62 10.31 -21.63
C ARG A 172 13.00 9.83 -21.17
N ASP A 173 13.44 8.64 -21.57
CA ASP A 173 14.78 8.08 -21.27
C ASP A 173 15.16 8.11 -19.77
N TRP A 174 14.17 8.03 -18.89
CA TRP A 174 14.43 7.88 -17.47
C TRP A 174 14.86 6.45 -17.19
N ALA A 175 15.97 6.28 -16.50
CA ALA A 175 16.37 4.96 -16.03
C ALA A 175 15.78 4.69 -14.64
N VAL A 176 15.41 3.45 -14.40
CA VAL A 176 14.95 2.95 -13.11
C VAL A 176 15.86 1.80 -12.71
N GLU A 177 16.18 1.72 -11.43
CA GLU A 177 16.91 0.58 -10.87
C GLU A 177 16.40 0.27 -9.46
N LEU A 178 16.63 -0.95 -8.99
CA LEU A 178 16.32 -1.36 -7.63
C LEU A 178 17.62 -1.49 -6.83
N ILE A 179 17.84 -0.62 -5.84
CA ILE A 179 19.00 -0.68 -4.94
C ILE A 179 18.50 -1.15 -3.57
N HIS A 180 18.94 -2.33 -3.13
CA HIS A 180 18.49 -2.97 -1.88
C HIS A 180 16.96 -3.03 -1.76
N GLY A 181 16.28 -3.28 -2.88
CA GLY A 181 14.82 -3.34 -2.93
C GLY A 181 14.10 -2.01 -2.98
N VAL A 182 14.82 -0.89 -3.00
CA VAL A 182 14.26 0.46 -3.13
C VAL A 182 14.36 0.91 -4.58
N PRO A 183 13.27 1.38 -5.21
CA PRO A 183 13.33 1.96 -6.55
C PRO A 183 14.05 3.32 -6.55
N TRP A 184 15.04 3.47 -7.43
CA TRP A 184 15.75 4.71 -7.71
C TRP A 184 15.57 5.10 -9.18
N PHE A 185 15.52 6.40 -9.43
CA PHE A 185 15.24 6.99 -10.73
C PHE A 185 16.39 7.89 -11.12
N THR A 186 16.90 7.72 -12.33
CA THR A 186 17.93 8.57 -12.90
C THR A 186 17.31 9.38 -14.04
N PRO A 187 17.35 10.72 -13.95
CA PRO A 187 16.89 11.58 -15.04
C PRO A 187 17.76 11.42 -16.29
N PRO A 188 17.20 11.68 -17.48
CA PRO A 188 17.98 11.79 -18.70
C PRO A 188 18.97 12.97 -18.59
N TYR A 189 20.12 12.86 -19.26
CA TYR A 189 21.18 13.87 -19.27
C TYR A 189 20.68 15.29 -19.60
N LYS A 190 19.65 15.41 -20.45
CA LYS A 190 19.03 16.69 -20.83
C LYS A 190 18.32 17.40 -19.67
N LEU A 191 17.86 16.67 -18.66
CA LEU A 191 17.20 17.22 -17.48
C LEU A 191 18.17 17.44 -16.32
N ASP A 192 19.12 16.52 -16.14
CA ASP A 192 20.21 16.67 -15.17
C ASP A 192 21.51 16.08 -15.77
N PRO A 193 22.50 16.92 -16.12
CA PRO A 193 23.78 16.47 -16.63
C PRO A 193 24.56 15.58 -15.65
N HIS A 194 24.30 15.70 -14.35
CA HIS A 194 24.93 14.87 -13.33
C HIS A 194 24.23 13.51 -13.16
N GLN A 195 23.05 13.33 -13.78
CA GLN A 195 22.25 12.11 -13.72
C GLN A 195 22.08 11.61 -12.27
N THR A 196 21.79 12.55 -11.37
CA THR A 196 21.70 12.30 -9.94
C THR A 196 20.57 11.33 -9.65
N LYS A 197 20.87 10.24 -8.93
CA LYS A 197 19.87 9.25 -8.55
C LYS A 197 18.91 9.83 -7.53
N LEU A 198 17.61 9.69 -7.80
CA LEU A 198 16.53 10.20 -6.95
C LEU A 198 15.64 9.05 -6.50
N ARG A 199 15.13 9.14 -5.27
CA ARG A 199 14.11 8.22 -4.74
C ARG A 199 12.95 9.00 -4.16
N ASN A 200 11.77 8.39 -4.11
CA ASN A 200 10.67 8.96 -3.38
C ASN A 200 10.88 8.83 -1.86
N THR A 201 10.92 9.96 -1.16
CA THR A 201 11.04 10.03 0.31
C THR A 201 9.69 10.25 1.00
N TYR A 202 8.63 10.59 0.26
CA TYR A 202 7.31 10.87 0.82
C TYR A 202 6.67 9.62 1.44
N HIS A 203 6.72 8.48 0.75
CA HIS A 203 6.11 7.24 1.21
C HIS A 203 7.01 6.42 2.16
N HIS A 204 8.32 6.69 2.19
CA HIS A 204 9.31 5.89 2.92
C HIS A 204 10.00 6.62 4.07
N GLY A 205 9.72 7.92 4.29
CA GLY A 205 10.52 8.74 5.19
C GLY A 205 11.90 9.06 4.63
N LEU A 206 12.67 9.88 5.36
CA LEU A 206 14.08 10.13 5.05
C LEU A 206 14.88 8.83 5.23
N PRO A 207 15.96 8.60 4.46
CA PRO A 207 16.85 7.48 4.72
C PRO A 207 17.34 7.54 6.16
N HIS A 208 17.25 6.42 6.88
CA HIS A 208 17.97 6.26 8.13
C HIS A 208 19.47 6.18 7.80
N THR A 209 20.23 7.14 8.31
CA THR A 209 21.70 7.19 8.26
C THR A 209 22.31 6.11 9.12
#